data_AF-A0A7C4HTI9-F1
#
_entry.id   AF-A0A7C4HTI9-F1
#
_cell.length_a   1.000
_cell.length_b   1.000
_cell.length_c   1.000
_cell.angle_alpha   90.00
_cell.angle_beta   90.00
_cell.angle_gamma   90.00
#
_symmetry.space_group_name_H-M   'P 1'
#
loop_
_entity.id
_entity.type
_entity.pdbx_description
1 polymer ?
#
loop_
_entity_poly.entity_id
_entity_poly.type
_entity_poly.pdbx_seq_one_letter_code
_entity_poly.pdbx_strand_id
1 'polypeptide(L)'
;MRARFSHPAGVLRGTAGFGFWNDPFTLSGGVLAAPSTVWFFYASPPSDMALAEGVPGRGWKAATLNAGRYPGLLIAPAALAAIALTRLPGLGAPIMRLARRFVQAQEAPLDDVRLTDWHVYEIDWLEREAVFRVDGVERLRAPAPPRGPLGFVLWIDNQYAIASREGRFGFGLCEVRAAQWLEVDALTLR
;
A
#
# COMPACT_ATOMS: atom_id res chain seq x y z
N MET A 1 -10.09 -14.31 -4.05
CA MET A 1 -10.50 -13.54 -5.23
C MET A 1 -9.71 -14.02 -6.43
N ARG A 2 -10.33 -14.19 -7.61
CA ARG A 2 -9.62 -14.52 -8.86
C ARG A 2 -9.61 -13.30 -9.77
N ALA A 3 -8.41 -12.80 -10.11
CA ALA A 3 -8.25 -11.55 -10.85
C ALA A 3 -7.04 -11.57 -11.78
N ARG A 4 -7.03 -10.62 -12.73
CA ARG A 4 -5.88 -10.26 -13.58
C ARG A 4 -5.94 -8.79 -13.99
N PHE A 5 -4.84 -8.28 -14.53
CA PHE A 5 -4.72 -6.92 -15.02
C PHE A 5 -4.40 -6.89 -16.51
N SER A 6 -4.79 -5.80 -17.17
CA SER A 6 -4.50 -5.55 -18.59
C SER A 6 -3.02 -5.54 -18.98
N HIS A 7 -2.13 -5.15 -18.07
CA HIS A 7 -0.72 -4.90 -18.36
C HIS A 7 0.19 -5.53 -17.31
N PRO A 8 1.42 -5.95 -17.69
CA PRO A 8 2.39 -6.47 -16.73
C PRO A 8 2.92 -5.35 -15.82
N ALA A 9 3.54 -5.76 -14.72
CA ALA A 9 4.22 -4.85 -13.81
C ALA A 9 5.30 -4.06 -14.57
N GLY A 10 5.30 -2.74 -14.38
CA GLY A 10 6.22 -1.80 -15.05
C GLY A 10 5.63 -1.14 -16.29
N VAL A 11 4.64 -1.77 -16.92
CA VAL A 11 3.86 -1.18 -18.01
C VAL A 11 2.56 -0.56 -17.48
N LEU A 12 1.88 -1.24 -16.55
CA LEU A 12 0.73 -0.68 -15.85
C LEU A 12 1.12 0.64 -15.15
N ARG A 13 0.34 1.70 -15.37
CA ARG A 13 0.57 3.05 -14.84
C ARG A 13 -0.39 3.36 -13.70
N GLY A 14 0.10 4.05 -12.68
CA GLY A 14 -0.63 4.42 -11.47
C GLY A 14 -0.52 3.39 -10.36
N THR A 15 -1.58 3.26 -9.56
CA THR A 15 -1.74 2.22 -8.56
C THR A 15 -2.91 1.30 -8.90
N ALA A 16 -2.84 0.06 -8.42
CA ALA A 16 -3.93 -0.88 -8.57
C ALA A 16 -3.86 -1.92 -7.46
N GLY A 17 -4.96 -2.60 -7.18
CA GLY A 17 -4.94 -3.65 -6.17
C GLY A 17 -6.30 -3.88 -5.54
N PHE A 18 -6.26 -4.57 -4.42
CA PHE A 18 -7.44 -4.97 -3.66
C PHE A 18 -7.09 -5.45 -2.27
N GLY A 19 -8.08 -5.37 -1.38
CA GLY A 19 -7.96 -5.83 0.00
C GLY A 19 -8.77 -4.93 0.90
N PHE A 20 -8.21 -4.61 2.06
CA PHE A 20 -8.88 -3.86 3.10
C PHE A 20 -8.10 -2.60 3.46
N TRP A 21 -8.77 -1.46 3.48
CA TRP A 21 -8.18 -0.15 3.77
C TRP A 21 -9.18 0.75 4.49
N ASN A 22 -8.69 1.65 5.33
CA ASN A 22 -9.52 2.64 6.03
C ASN A 22 -9.66 3.98 5.32
N ASP A 23 -9.09 4.14 4.12
CA ASP A 23 -9.11 5.38 3.32
C ASP A 23 -8.97 6.65 4.16
N PRO A 24 -7.81 6.84 4.83
CA PRO A 24 -7.63 7.85 5.85
C PRO A 24 -7.38 9.24 5.25
N PHE A 25 -7.57 9.43 3.94
CA PHE A 25 -7.22 10.66 3.24
C PHE A 25 -8.45 11.31 2.62
N THR A 26 -8.52 12.64 2.67
CA THR A 26 -9.53 13.37 1.88
C THR A 26 -9.07 13.49 0.43
N LEU A 27 -10.00 13.79 -0.47
CA LEU A 27 -9.69 14.14 -1.87
C LEU A 27 -8.73 15.34 -1.97
N SER A 28 -8.71 16.22 -0.96
CA SER A 28 -7.80 17.36 -0.87
C SER A 28 -6.46 17.05 -0.18
N GLY A 29 -6.21 15.78 0.19
CA GLY A 29 -4.97 15.34 0.83
C GLY A 29 -4.90 15.54 2.35
N GLY A 30 -6.02 15.83 3.00
CA GLY A 30 -6.12 15.91 4.46
C GLY A 30 -6.06 14.52 5.11
N VAL A 31 -5.57 14.43 6.34
CA VAL A 31 -5.45 13.16 7.09
C VAL A 31 -6.61 13.03 8.09
N LEU A 32 -7.48 12.06 7.88
CA LEU A 32 -8.64 11.75 8.72
C LEU A 32 -8.31 10.78 9.86
N ALA A 33 -7.35 9.87 9.64
CA ALA A 33 -6.94 8.85 10.60
C ALA A 33 -5.52 8.35 10.32
N ALA A 34 -4.99 7.50 11.20
CA ALA A 34 -3.78 6.73 10.89
C ALA A 34 -4.08 5.74 9.75
N PRO A 35 -3.21 5.58 8.74
CA PRO A 35 -3.41 4.59 7.69
C PRO A 35 -3.37 3.17 8.25
N SER A 36 -4.25 2.32 7.75
CA SER A 36 -4.27 0.88 8.06
C SER A 36 -4.72 0.08 6.85
N THR A 37 -3.91 -0.89 6.42
CA THR A 37 -4.18 -1.73 5.24
C THR A 37 -3.86 -3.20 5.46
N VAL A 38 -4.59 -4.06 4.76
CA VAL A 38 -4.29 -5.47 4.52
C VAL A 38 -4.65 -5.77 3.07
N TRP A 39 -3.68 -5.74 2.15
CA TRP A 39 -3.98 -5.71 0.71
C TRP A 39 -2.89 -6.33 -0.17
N PHE A 40 -3.29 -6.67 -1.40
CA PHE A 40 -2.36 -6.77 -2.51
C PHE A 40 -2.33 -5.42 -3.23
N PHE A 41 -1.15 -4.88 -3.43
CA PHE A 41 -0.95 -3.50 -3.86
C PHE A 41 0.11 -3.42 -4.95
N TYR A 42 -0.26 -2.78 -6.06
CA TYR A 42 0.63 -2.41 -7.16
C TYR A 42 0.85 -0.91 -7.16
N ALA A 43 2.10 -0.50 -7.37
CA ALA A 43 2.39 0.86 -7.81
C ALA A 43 3.50 0.92 -8.85
N SER A 44 3.29 1.73 -9.88
CA SER A 44 4.27 2.01 -10.93
C SER A 44 5.19 3.19 -10.57
N PRO A 45 6.36 3.35 -11.22
CA PRO A 45 7.11 4.60 -11.14
C PRO A 45 6.26 5.81 -11.58
N PRO A 46 6.29 6.94 -10.83
CA PRO A 46 7.33 7.33 -9.89
C PRO A 46 7.06 6.96 -8.41
N SER A 47 6.08 6.11 -8.10
CA SER A 47 5.79 5.72 -6.71
C SER A 47 7.01 5.18 -5.97
N ASP A 48 7.07 5.51 -4.68
CA ASP A 48 8.12 5.07 -3.77
C ASP A 48 7.62 5.15 -2.31
N MET A 49 6.78 4.18 -1.92
CA MET A 49 6.29 3.97 -0.56
C MET A 49 7.10 2.84 0.12
N ALA A 50 8.38 3.11 0.39
CA ALA A 50 9.30 2.15 0.98
C ALA A 50 9.15 2.08 2.52
N LEU A 51 8.00 1.55 2.96
CA LEU A 51 7.58 1.54 4.37
C LEU A 51 8.04 0.29 5.12
N ALA A 52 8.15 -0.86 4.45
CA ALA A 52 8.77 -2.06 5.01
C ALA A 52 10.29 -2.06 4.78
N GLU A 53 11.02 -2.71 5.67
CA GLU A 53 12.48 -2.84 5.55
C GLU A 53 12.85 -3.82 4.45
N GLY A 54 13.79 -3.42 3.58
CA GLY A 54 14.32 -4.30 2.52
C GLY A 54 13.41 -4.44 1.29
N VAL A 55 12.23 -3.84 1.30
CA VAL A 55 11.25 -3.94 0.19
C VAL A 55 11.25 -2.65 -0.64
N PRO A 56 11.24 -2.74 -1.99
CA PRO A 56 11.06 -1.58 -2.86
C PRO A 56 9.73 -0.85 -2.61
N GLY A 57 9.73 0.48 -2.70
CA GLY A 57 8.52 1.29 -2.51
C GLY A 57 7.48 1.21 -3.63
N ARG A 58 7.63 0.28 -4.57
CA ARG A 58 6.81 0.12 -5.78
C ARG A 58 6.86 -1.32 -6.27
N GLY A 59 6.11 -1.63 -7.32
CA GLY A 59 5.93 -2.98 -7.84
C GLY A 59 4.69 -3.64 -7.27
N TRP A 60 4.50 -4.92 -7.59
CA TRP A 60 3.41 -5.73 -7.08
C TRP A 60 3.81 -6.39 -5.77
N LYS A 61 2.99 -6.26 -4.73
CA LYS A 61 3.30 -6.79 -3.40
C LYS A 61 2.07 -7.22 -2.61
N ALA A 62 2.26 -8.20 -1.74
CA ALA A 62 1.39 -8.39 -0.58
C ALA A 62 1.86 -7.43 0.52
N ALA A 63 0.94 -6.74 1.19
CA ALA A 63 1.30 -5.71 2.15
C ALA A 63 0.28 -5.57 3.29
N THR A 64 0.79 -5.36 4.50
CA THR A 64 0.03 -4.81 5.61
C THR A 64 0.66 -3.53 6.10
N LEU A 65 -0.16 -2.61 6.56
CA LEU A 65 0.27 -1.41 7.26
C LEU A 65 -0.63 -1.24 8.46
N ASN A 66 -0.06 -1.13 9.67
CA ASN A 66 -0.80 -0.81 10.87
C ASN A 66 -0.14 0.37 11.59
N ALA A 67 -0.74 1.56 11.48
CA ALA A 67 -0.29 2.77 12.18
C ALA A 67 -1.08 3.04 13.48
N GLY A 68 -1.84 2.06 13.97
CA GLY A 68 -2.70 2.21 15.14
C GLY A 68 -4.03 2.91 14.85
N ARG A 69 -4.79 3.20 15.90
CA ARG A 69 -6.13 3.82 15.81
C ARG A 69 -6.15 5.21 16.45
N TYR A 70 -5.36 6.11 15.91
CA TYR A 70 -5.34 7.49 16.39
C TYR A 70 -6.23 8.39 15.51
N PRO A 71 -7.04 9.28 16.10
CA PRO A 71 -7.80 10.28 15.36
C PRO A 71 -6.89 11.18 14.51
N GLY A 72 -7.38 11.60 13.33
CA GLY A 72 -6.64 12.48 12.43
C GLY A 72 -6.19 13.78 13.08
N LEU A 73 -6.97 14.35 14.00
CA LEU A 73 -6.58 15.57 14.73
C LEU A 73 -5.29 15.41 15.53
N LEU A 74 -4.98 14.21 16.02
CA LEU A 74 -3.73 13.93 16.74
C LEU A 74 -2.56 13.66 15.79
N ILE A 75 -2.80 12.93 14.69
CA ILE A 75 -1.73 12.56 13.76
C ILE A 75 -1.39 13.69 12.79
N ALA A 76 -2.38 14.40 12.27
CA ALA A 76 -2.18 15.34 11.17
C ALA A 76 -1.12 16.43 11.50
N PRO A 77 -1.12 17.07 12.69
CA PRO A 77 -0.07 18.03 13.03
C PRO A 77 1.31 17.38 13.11
N ALA A 78 1.41 16.18 13.69
CA ALA A 78 2.67 15.45 13.80
C ALA A 78 3.21 15.01 12.44
N ALA A 79 2.34 14.51 11.56
CA ALA A 79 2.67 14.13 10.20
C ALA A 79 3.12 15.35 9.37
N LEU A 80 2.40 16.47 9.49
CA LEU A 80 2.76 17.71 8.80
C LEU A 80 4.13 18.24 9.29
N ALA A 81 4.36 18.25 10.60
CA ALA A 81 5.64 18.64 11.17
C ALA A 81 6.78 17.71 10.71
N ALA A 82 6.55 16.39 10.71
CA ALA A 82 7.52 15.42 10.23
C ALA A 82 7.88 15.65 8.75
N ILE A 83 6.87 15.85 7.88
CA ILE A 83 7.06 16.14 6.45
C ILE A 83 7.79 17.49 6.25
N ALA A 84 7.49 18.50 7.05
CA ALA A 84 8.18 19.78 6.97
C ALA A 84 9.66 19.63 7.36
N LEU A 85 9.93 18.87 8.43
CA LEU A 85 11.29 18.62 8.91
C LEU A 85 12.13 17.78 7.93
N THR A 86 11.52 16.89 7.12
CA THR A 86 12.29 16.15 6.11
C THR A 86 12.85 17.03 4.99
N ARG A 87 12.37 18.27 4.86
CA ARG A 87 12.94 19.27 3.93
C ARG A 87 14.25 19.86 4.42
N LEU A 88 14.59 19.69 5.70
CA LEU A 88 15.87 20.13 6.24
C LEU A 88 16.97 19.10 5.92
N PRO A 89 18.16 19.55 5.47
CA PRO A 89 19.27 18.65 5.15
C PRO A 89 19.60 17.71 6.31
N GLY A 90 19.72 16.41 6.01
CA GLY A 90 20.10 15.38 6.98
C GLY A 90 18.98 14.86 7.89
N LEU A 91 17.80 15.48 7.92
CA LEU A 91 16.70 15.04 8.80
C LEU A 91 15.76 14.01 8.19
N GLY A 92 15.68 13.93 6.85
CA GLY A 92 14.74 13.05 6.16
C GLY A 92 14.85 11.57 6.53
N ALA A 93 16.03 10.96 6.36
CA ALA A 93 16.23 9.55 6.66
C ALA A 93 16.02 9.18 8.15
N PRO A 94 16.51 9.97 9.14
CA PRO A 94 16.19 9.75 10.55
C PRO A 94 14.69 9.77 10.85
N ILE A 95 13.96 10.76 10.33
CA ILE A 95 12.51 10.88 10.54
C ILE A 95 11.79 9.67 9.94
N MET A 96 12.14 9.27 8.72
CA MET A 96 11.52 8.11 8.08
C MET A 96 11.86 6.80 8.78
N ARG A 97 13.06 6.68 9.36
CA ARG A 97 13.41 5.52 10.19
C ARG A 97 12.53 5.44 11.43
N LEU A 98 12.26 6.58 12.07
CA LEU A 98 11.35 6.63 13.22
C LEU A 98 9.91 6.32 12.81
N ALA A 99 9.42 6.93 11.73
CA ALA A 99 8.07 6.69 11.21
C ALA A 99 7.82 5.21 10.91
N ARG A 100 8.77 4.52 10.24
CA ARG A 100 8.69 3.08 9.96
C ARG A 100 8.73 2.19 11.21
N ARG A 101 9.20 2.68 12.35
CA ARG A 101 9.12 1.93 13.62
C ARG A 101 7.73 2.01 14.24
N PHE A 102 7.04 3.13 14.04
CA PHE A 102 5.67 3.32 14.52
C PHE A 102 4.65 2.64 13.61
N VAL A 103 4.91 2.63 12.31
CA VAL A 103 4.08 1.96 11.32
C VAL A 103 4.53 0.51 11.23
N GLN A 104 3.72 -0.42 11.73
CA GLN A 104 3.99 -1.86 11.64
C GLN A 104 3.70 -2.35 10.21
N ALA A 105 4.54 -1.94 9.26
CA ALA A 105 4.46 -2.35 7.87
C ALA A 105 5.14 -3.71 7.65
N GLN A 106 4.49 -4.59 6.90
CA GLN A 106 5.04 -5.86 6.44
C GLN A 106 4.72 -5.98 4.96
N GLU A 107 5.71 -6.27 4.13
CA GLU A 107 5.53 -6.35 2.69
C GLU A 107 6.33 -7.52 2.12
N ALA A 108 5.81 -8.16 1.10
CA ALA A 108 6.52 -9.15 0.30
C ALA A 108 6.35 -8.81 -1.20
N PRO A 109 7.45 -8.55 -1.93
CA PRO A 109 7.41 -8.45 -3.40
C PRO A 109 6.82 -9.71 -4.02
N LEU A 110 6.09 -9.53 -5.11
CA LEU A 110 5.49 -10.60 -5.90
C LEU A 110 6.05 -10.57 -7.33
N ASP A 111 7.38 -10.46 -7.43
CA ASP A 111 8.08 -10.28 -8.71
C ASP A 111 7.91 -11.47 -9.67
N ASP A 112 7.64 -12.67 -9.14
CA ASP A 112 7.36 -13.89 -9.89
C ASP A 112 5.88 -14.04 -10.31
N VAL A 113 4.99 -13.19 -9.81
CA VAL A 113 3.54 -13.23 -10.10
C VAL A 113 3.23 -12.29 -11.26
N ARG A 114 2.86 -12.84 -12.41
CA ARG A 114 2.56 -12.07 -13.62
C ARG A 114 1.15 -11.49 -13.55
N LEU A 115 1.04 -10.16 -13.41
CA LEU A 115 -0.24 -9.46 -13.31
C LEU A 115 -1.23 -9.76 -14.46
N THR A 116 -0.76 -10.12 -15.65
CA THR A 116 -1.60 -10.42 -16.81
C THR A 116 -2.25 -11.79 -16.79
N ASP A 117 -1.70 -12.71 -15.98
CA ASP A 117 -2.22 -14.06 -15.83
C ASP A 117 -3.34 -14.07 -14.79
N TRP A 118 -4.26 -15.02 -14.92
CA TRP A 118 -5.29 -15.23 -13.91
C TRP A 118 -4.67 -15.88 -12.67
N HIS A 119 -4.80 -15.21 -11.54
CA HIS A 119 -4.32 -15.72 -10.25
C HIS A 119 -5.43 -15.74 -9.22
N VAL A 120 -5.33 -16.67 -8.28
CA VAL A 120 -6.17 -16.74 -7.08
C VAL A 120 -5.43 -16.07 -5.93
N TYR A 121 -5.98 -14.97 -5.44
CA TYR A 121 -5.46 -14.20 -4.32
C TYR A 121 -6.30 -14.43 -3.07
N GLU A 122 -5.65 -14.70 -1.95
CA GLU A 122 -6.30 -14.98 -0.68
C GLU A 122 -5.67 -14.15 0.44
N ILE A 123 -6.51 -13.65 1.33
CA ILE A 123 -6.12 -12.94 2.54
C ILE A 123 -6.90 -13.58 3.69
N ASP A 124 -6.20 -14.28 4.57
CA ASP A 124 -6.74 -14.66 5.87
C ASP A 124 -6.36 -13.55 6.87
N TRP A 125 -7.32 -12.68 7.18
CA TRP A 125 -7.12 -11.63 8.17
C TRP A 125 -7.64 -12.08 9.53
N LEU A 126 -6.71 -12.51 10.39
CA LEU A 126 -6.99 -13.05 11.72
C LEU A 126 -6.66 -12.00 12.81
N GLU A 127 -7.03 -12.30 14.06
CA GLU A 127 -6.82 -11.40 15.19
C GLU A 127 -5.34 -11.05 15.47
N ARG A 128 -4.44 -11.99 15.17
CA ARG A 128 -3.01 -11.91 15.49
C ARG A 128 -2.09 -11.81 14.28
N GLU A 129 -2.56 -12.24 13.12
CA GLU A 129 -1.76 -12.30 11.90
C GLU A 129 -2.64 -12.11 10.66
N ALA A 130 -2.03 -11.65 9.57
CA ALA A 130 -2.63 -11.70 8.25
C ALA A 130 -1.77 -12.60 7.34
N VAL A 131 -2.39 -13.57 6.67
CA VAL A 131 -1.72 -14.50 5.77
C VAL A 131 -2.18 -14.25 4.34
N PHE A 132 -1.23 -14.01 3.45
CA PHE A 132 -1.47 -13.75 2.03
C PHE A 132 -1.04 -14.97 1.22
N ARG A 133 -1.91 -15.42 0.31
CA ARG A 133 -1.58 -16.47 -0.66
C ARG A 133 -1.86 -16.03 -2.08
N VAL A 134 -1.04 -16.54 -2.99
CA VAL A 134 -1.26 -16.46 -4.44
C VAL A 134 -1.16 -17.88 -4.98
N ASP A 135 -2.24 -18.34 -5.62
CA ASP A 135 -2.39 -19.71 -6.14
C ASP A 135 -2.10 -20.78 -5.08
N GLY A 136 -2.61 -20.55 -3.86
CA GLY A 136 -2.42 -21.44 -2.71
C GLY A 136 -1.03 -21.37 -2.06
N VAL A 137 -0.07 -20.65 -2.62
CA VAL A 137 1.27 -20.48 -2.06
C VAL A 137 1.31 -19.27 -1.13
N GLU A 138 1.74 -19.49 0.11
CA GLU A 138 1.95 -18.40 1.08
C GLU A 138 3.04 -17.43 0.61
N ARG A 139 2.71 -16.15 0.56
CA ARG A 139 3.61 -15.07 0.11
C ARG A 139 4.03 -14.13 1.24
N LEU A 140 3.15 -13.92 2.21
CA LEU A 140 3.41 -13.07 3.37
C LEU A 140 2.61 -13.58 4.56
N ARG A 141 3.27 -13.67 5.72
CA ARG A 141 2.63 -13.82 7.02
C ARG A 141 3.02 -12.63 7.89
N ALA A 142 2.11 -11.69 8.02
CA ALA A 142 2.33 -10.45 8.72
C ALA A 142 1.83 -10.53 10.17
N PRO A 143 2.68 -10.37 11.19
CA PRO A 143 2.23 -10.28 12.57
C PRO A 143 1.51 -8.94 12.83
N ALA A 144 0.60 -8.93 13.79
CA ALA A 144 -0.10 -7.73 14.28
C ALA A 144 -0.76 -6.87 13.17
N PRO A 145 -1.63 -7.46 12.32
CA PRO A 145 -2.37 -6.68 11.34
C PRO A 145 -3.27 -5.66 12.04
N PRO A 146 -3.78 -4.65 11.31
CA PRO A 146 -4.81 -3.77 11.83
C PRO A 146 -5.95 -4.57 12.47
N ARG A 147 -6.47 -4.10 13.60
CA ARG A 147 -7.60 -4.74 14.30
C ARG A 147 -8.94 -4.05 14.08
N GLY A 148 -8.92 -2.87 13.45
CA GLY A 148 -10.11 -2.02 13.25
C GLY A 148 -10.92 -2.42 12.04
N PRO A 149 -12.19 -1.98 11.95
CA PRO A 149 -12.96 -2.15 10.72
C PRO A 149 -12.22 -1.45 9.59
N LEU A 150 -12.01 -2.20 8.50
CA LEU A 150 -11.47 -1.70 7.25
C LEU A 150 -12.52 -1.95 6.16
N GLY A 151 -12.61 -1.05 5.19
CA GLY A 151 -13.47 -1.24 4.02
C GLY A 151 -12.77 -2.13 3.00
N PHE A 152 -13.52 -3.04 2.36
CA PHE A 152 -13.00 -3.72 1.18
C PHE A 152 -12.86 -2.72 0.04
N VAL A 153 -11.70 -2.71 -0.62
CA VAL A 153 -11.39 -1.88 -1.78
C VAL A 153 -10.87 -2.75 -2.91
N LEU A 154 -11.21 -2.37 -4.13
CA LEU A 154 -10.77 -2.96 -5.39
C LEU A 154 -10.63 -1.81 -6.38
N TRP A 155 -9.43 -1.58 -6.90
CA TRP A 155 -9.20 -0.38 -7.70
C TRP A 155 -8.11 -0.53 -8.75
N ILE A 156 -8.18 0.39 -9.70
CA ILE A 156 -7.14 0.74 -10.66
C ILE A 156 -7.26 2.25 -10.88
N ASP A 157 -6.16 2.98 -10.75
CA ASP A 157 -6.12 4.42 -10.95
C ASP A 157 -4.83 4.85 -11.66
N ASN A 158 -4.68 6.15 -11.87
CA ASN A 158 -3.47 6.75 -12.38
C ASN A 158 -2.73 7.57 -11.32
N GLN A 159 -2.85 7.26 -10.04
CA GLN A 159 -2.21 8.03 -8.97
C GLN A 159 -0.80 7.50 -8.66
N TYR A 160 0.04 8.35 -8.06
CA TYR A 160 1.27 7.91 -7.41
C TYR A 160 1.44 8.60 -6.06
N ALA A 161 2.12 7.92 -5.13
CA ALA A 161 2.60 8.49 -3.88
C ALA A 161 4.09 8.16 -3.65
N ILE A 162 4.78 9.08 -3.00
CA ILE A 162 6.17 8.99 -2.58
C ILE A 162 6.19 9.24 -1.07
N ALA A 163 6.75 8.27 -0.34
CA ALA A 163 7.12 8.32 1.06
C ALA A 163 8.45 7.57 1.19
N SER A 164 9.48 8.14 0.57
CA SER A 164 10.78 7.48 0.36
C SER A 164 11.55 7.30 1.66
N ARG A 165 12.56 6.42 1.65
CA ARG A 165 13.41 6.19 2.82
C ARG A 165 14.25 7.43 3.18
N GLU A 166 14.52 8.30 2.21
CA GLU A 166 15.28 9.55 2.38
C GLU A 166 14.41 10.73 2.86
N GLY A 167 13.10 10.56 3.01
CA GLY A 167 12.19 11.61 3.48
C GLY A 167 11.64 12.52 2.38
N ARG A 168 11.77 12.14 1.10
CA ARG A 168 10.97 12.74 0.03
C ARG A 168 9.51 12.33 0.19
N PHE A 169 8.62 13.30 0.08
CA PHE A 169 7.18 13.11 0.03
C PHE A 169 6.62 13.74 -1.25
N GLY A 170 5.62 13.10 -1.83
CA GLY A 170 4.95 13.61 -3.02
C GLY A 170 3.77 12.76 -3.41
N PHE A 171 2.84 13.35 -4.15
CA PHE A 171 1.70 12.67 -4.73
C PHE A 171 1.37 13.33 -6.07
N GLY A 172 0.66 12.63 -6.92
CA GLY A 172 0.25 13.18 -8.21
C GLY A 172 -0.36 12.14 -9.11
N LEU A 173 -0.41 12.47 -10.40
CA LEU A 173 -0.99 11.63 -11.43
C LEU A 173 0.10 11.15 -12.40
N CYS A 174 -0.03 9.89 -12.84
CA CYS A 174 0.69 9.30 -13.93
C CYS A 174 -0.06 9.57 -15.24
N GLU A 175 0.68 9.85 -16.31
CA GLU A 175 0.14 9.84 -17.66
C GLU A 175 -0.27 8.41 -18.03
N VAL A 176 -1.50 8.25 -18.54
CA VAL A 176 -2.05 6.98 -19.05
C VAL A 176 -2.36 7.17 -20.53
N ARG A 177 -1.62 6.46 -21.38
CA ARG A 177 -1.72 6.59 -22.85
C ARG A 177 -2.60 5.54 -23.53
N ALA A 178 -2.93 4.49 -22.82
CA ALA A 178 -3.77 3.40 -23.31
C ALA A 178 -4.75 2.99 -22.21
N ALA A 179 -5.91 2.44 -22.60
CA ALA A 179 -6.88 1.93 -21.65
C ALA A 179 -6.25 0.81 -20.80
N GLN A 180 -6.44 0.90 -19.49
CA GLN A 180 -5.99 -0.12 -18.53
C GLN A 180 -7.21 -0.60 -17.75
N TRP A 181 -7.23 -1.88 -17.42
CA TRP A 181 -8.31 -2.50 -16.68
C TRP A 181 -7.80 -3.56 -15.70
N LEU A 182 -8.65 -3.83 -14.71
CA LEU A 182 -8.57 -4.94 -13.75
C LEU A 182 -9.84 -5.77 -13.95
N GLU A 183 -9.66 -7.07 -14.17
CA GLU A 183 -10.75 -8.01 -14.36
C GLU A 183 -10.82 -8.96 -13.17
N VAL A 184 -12.03 -9.16 -12.65
CA VAL A 184 -12.31 -10.05 -11.52
C VAL A 184 -13.36 -11.05 -11.94
N ASP A 185 -13.00 -12.32 -11.87
CA ASP A 185 -13.88 -13.45 -12.22
C ASP A 185 -14.67 -13.95 -11.00
N ALA A 186 -14.05 -13.90 -9.82
CA ALA A 186 -14.71 -14.32 -8.58
C ALA A 186 -14.20 -13.54 -7.37
N LEU A 187 -15.14 -13.11 -6.52
CA LEU A 187 -14.88 -12.49 -5.22
C LEU A 187 -15.72 -13.17 -4.14
N THR A 188 -15.10 -13.43 -2.99
CA THR A 188 -15.78 -13.95 -1.81
C THR A 188 -15.22 -13.23 -0.59
N LEU A 189 -16.09 -12.69 0.24
CA LEU A 189 -15.80 -12.08 1.53
C LEU A 189 -16.54 -12.90 2.59
N ARG A 190 -15.86 -13.26 3.68
CA ARG A 190 -16.39 -14.09 4.77
C ARG A 190 -16.08 -13.44 6.10
#